data_AF-A0A4Q0XI16-F1
#
_entry.id   AF-A0A4Q0XI16-F1
#
_cell.length_a   1.000
_cell.length_b   1.000
_cell.length_c   1.000
_cell.angle_alpha   90.00
_cell.angle_beta   90.00
_cell.angle_gamma   90.00
#
_symmetry.space_group_name_H-M   'P 1'
#
loop_
_entity.id
_entity.type
_entity.pdbx_description
1 polymer ?
#
loop_
_entity_poly.entity_id
_entity_poly.type
_entity_poly.pdbx_seq_one_letter_code
_entity_poly.pdbx_strand_id
1 'polypeptide(L)'
;MRNRHLNIFRPFSQKLSNENIEDNLSRALVHCLQNNSLLFHEFLRTVFYETEQNELFQNLLSDITDKDAYSIDIQVETTAINESFSKVFALTMSGVPLDMQDFVQIKPKQEKRHRTDIFIAINDIAVIIEVKRDKTDCRHQLYQQVAAFTEDVNVHTVFPLDFNWPKLMQLINRVVGFQTLIQSSDIQLKDFIDLIQSYNPNWIPVPPLASTGNSVDKAYQIRQRVVSALKNIKEQDGNVLDYTDRIGLELHYKWAKEMLINLRVTEDNTVNLAFGIWPGNTKGQGSYVLEQLKKNKDWVPPNSIIVNGKEFNVKWGYELKFCHFNRYVTNIIINDTHLKLGKNLISGHVHWGYTGKYDKERWNDLETFLDDYLIEDYNWREKSGWRKHFLETGRNYLTLSIGYEIETIVPVAYLQTIDTEIGNLQPLSDFIENIERQYKNLFL
;
A
#
# COMPACT_ATOMS: atom_id res chain seq x y z
N MET A 1 -14.18 -15.88 2.28
CA MET A 1 -12.98 -16.48 2.94
C MET A 1 -12.97 -17.96 2.65
N ARG A 2 -11.91 -18.45 2.01
CA ARG A 2 -11.68 -19.89 1.81
C ARG A 2 -11.21 -20.51 3.12
N ASN A 3 -11.63 -21.73 3.43
CA ASN A 3 -11.13 -22.43 4.62
C ASN A 3 -9.61 -22.64 4.46
N ARG A 4 -8.80 -22.08 5.36
CA ARG A 4 -7.32 -22.18 5.34
C ARG A 4 -6.81 -23.62 5.29
N HIS A 5 -7.61 -24.56 5.78
CA HIS A 5 -7.30 -26.00 5.80
C HIS A 5 -7.51 -26.68 4.44
N LEU A 6 -8.04 -25.96 3.45
CA LEU A 6 -8.18 -26.45 2.08
C LEU A 6 -7.05 -25.98 1.16
N ASN A 7 -6.12 -25.15 1.66
CA ASN A 7 -4.96 -24.71 0.89
C ASN A 7 -3.93 -25.84 0.82
N ILE A 8 -3.62 -26.29 -0.41
CA ILE A 8 -2.76 -27.48 -0.64
C ILE A 8 -1.31 -27.28 -0.17
N PHE A 9 -0.84 -26.04 -0.06
CA PHE A 9 0.55 -25.74 0.33
C PHE A 9 0.70 -25.43 1.82
N ARG A 10 -0.39 -25.26 2.55
CA ARG A 10 -0.32 -25.06 4.00
C ARG A 10 -0.29 -26.41 4.72
N PRO A 11 0.81 -26.72 5.44
CA PRO A 11 0.83 -27.91 6.26
C PRO A 11 -0.24 -27.82 7.37
N PHE A 12 -0.82 -28.95 7.75
CA PHE A 12 -1.82 -29.06 8.83
C PHE A 12 -1.23 -28.82 10.24
N SER A 13 -0.05 -28.21 10.35
CA SER A 13 0.72 -28.13 11.60
C SER A 13 -0.02 -27.29 12.67
N GLN A 14 0.04 -27.74 13.94
CA GLN A 14 -0.54 -27.01 15.08
C GLN A 14 0.41 -25.92 15.63
N LYS A 15 1.66 -25.83 15.14
CA LYS A 15 2.68 -24.90 15.62
C LYS A 15 3.38 -24.20 14.45
N LEU A 16 2.80 -23.10 14.01
CA LEU A 16 3.34 -22.18 12.99
C LEU A 16 4.79 -21.72 13.25
N SER A 17 5.23 -21.71 14.52
CA SER A 17 6.59 -21.31 14.90
C SER A 17 7.70 -22.26 14.43
N ASN A 18 7.36 -23.50 14.03
CA ASN A 18 8.31 -24.52 13.60
C ASN A 18 8.28 -24.75 12.08
N GLU A 19 7.50 -23.97 11.32
CA GLU A 19 7.42 -24.14 9.86
C GLU A 19 8.66 -23.55 9.19
N ASN A 20 9.35 -24.36 8.38
CA ASN A 20 10.40 -23.85 7.51
C ASN A 20 9.76 -23.14 6.32
N ILE A 21 9.57 -21.82 6.46
CA ILE A 21 8.87 -20.98 5.50
C ILE A 21 9.58 -21.00 4.14
N GLU A 22 10.92 -20.96 4.13
CA GLU A 22 11.70 -20.97 2.89
C GLU A 22 11.46 -22.26 2.10
N ASP A 23 11.58 -23.43 2.74
CA ASP A 23 11.29 -24.72 2.11
C ASP A 23 9.84 -24.82 1.58
N ASN A 24 8.87 -24.33 2.35
CA ASN A 24 7.47 -24.35 1.95
C ASN A 24 7.21 -23.46 0.74
N LEU A 25 7.83 -22.28 0.69
CA LEU A 25 7.74 -21.36 -0.44
C LEU A 25 8.41 -21.94 -1.68
N SER A 26 9.61 -22.51 -1.56
CA SER A 26 10.34 -23.16 -2.65
C SER A 26 9.55 -24.33 -3.23
N ARG A 27 9.07 -25.24 -2.37
CA ARG A 27 8.25 -26.39 -2.77
C ARG A 27 6.95 -25.95 -3.47
N ALA A 28 6.26 -24.96 -2.94
CA ALA A 28 5.00 -24.48 -3.52
C ALA A 28 5.23 -23.82 -4.89
N LEU A 29 6.32 -23.06 -5.05
CA LEU A 29 6.71 -22.49 -6.34
C LEU A 29 7.02 -23.59 -7.36
N VAL A 30 7.82 -24.60 -6.99
CA VAL A 30 8.14 -25.73 -7.87
C VAL A 30 6.89 -26.46 -8.34
N HIS A 31 5.94 -26.75 -7.45
CA HIS A 31 4.67 -27.34 -7.85
C HIS A 31 3.91 -26.48 -8.86
N CYS A 32 3.83 -25.16 -8.65
CA CYS A 32 3.21 -24.25 -9.59
C CYS A 32 3.90 -24.26 -10.97
N LEU A 33 5.24 -24.27 -11.01
CA LEU A 33 6.00 -24.32 -12.26
C LEU A 33 5.79 -25.66 -13.00
N GLN A 34 5.75 -26.79 -12.28
CA GLN A 34 5.53 -28.11 -12.88
C GLN A 34 4.10 -28.29 -13.44
N ASN A 35 3.10 -27.65 -12.84
CA ASN A 35 1.69 -27.93 -13.16
C ASN A 35 1.02 -26.83 -14.00
N ASN A 36 1.64 -25.65 -14.13
CA ASN A 36 1.12 -24.55 -14.93
C ASN A 36 2.12 -24.21 -16.04
N SER A 37 1.89 -24.78 -17.23
CA SER A 37 2.77 -24.61 -18.40
C SER A 37 2.90 -23.15 -18.82
N LEU A 38 1.83 -22.36 -18.73
CA LEU A 38 1.88 -20.93 -19.04
C LEU A 38 2.76 -20.17 -18.04
N LEU A 39 2.65 -20.48 -16.75
CA LEU A 39 3.52 -19.89 -15.73
C LEU A 39 4.98 -20.24 -16.00
N PHE A 40 5.28 -21.52 -16.27
CA PHE A 40 6.66 -21.94 -16.52
C PHE A 40 7.24 -21.31 -17.79
N HIS A 41 6.46 -21.27 -18.87
CA HIS A 41 6.83 -20.56 -20.08
C HIS A 41 7.14 -19.08 -19.82
N GLU A 42 6.24 -18.36 -19.12
CA GLU A 42 6.44 -16.95 -18.80
C GLU A 42 7.61 -16.72 -17.85
N PHE A 43 7.83 -17.64 -16.90
CA PHE A 43 8.99 -17.63 -16.01
C PHE A 43 10.29 -17.70 -16.80
N LEU A 44 10.47 -18.71 -17.65
CA LEU A 44 11.66 -18.85 -18.50
C LEU A 44 11.82 -17.64 -19.42
N ARG A 45 10.75 -17.22 -20.11
CA ARG A 45 10.77 -16.05 -20.99
C ARG A 45 11.27 -14.80 -20.25
N THR A 46 10.82 -14.59 -19.02
CA THR A 46 11.21 -13.42 -18.22
C THR A 46 12.67 -13.51 -17.77
N VAL A 47 13.10 -14.66 -17.27
CA VAL A 47 14.49 -14.89 -16.83
C VAL A 47 15.46 -14.62 -17.96
N PHE A 48 15.22 -15.23 -19.13
CA PHE A 48 16.10 -15.09 -20.29
C PHE A 48 16.09 -13.67 -20.84
N TYR A 49 14.92 -13.00 -20.83
CA TYR A 49 14.82 -11.60 -21.26
C TYR A 49 15.58 -10.64 -20.34
N GLU A 50 15.42 -10.75 -19.01
CA GLU A 50 16.09 -9.85 -18.06
C GLU A 50 17.61 -10.06 -18.00
N THR A 51 18.11 -11.23 -18.41
CA THR A 51 19.55 -11.51 -18.55
C THR A 51 20.08 -11.33 -19.98
N GLU A 52 19.30 -10.71 -20.87
CA GLU A 52 19.67 -10.43 -22.27
C GLU A 52 19.96 -11.70 -23.12
N GLN A 53 19.40 -12.86 -22.75
CA GLN A 53 19.55 -14.16 -23.42
C GLN A 53 18.31 -14.54 -24.26
N ASN A 54 17.64 -13.57 -24.88
CA ASN A 54 16.40 -13.79 -25.63
C ASN A 54 16.54 -14.80 -26.77
N GLU A 55 17.66 -14.78 -27.49
CA GLU A 55 17.92 -15.72 -28.59
C GLU A 55 17.97 -17.16 -28.08
N LEU A 56 18.55 -17.38 -26.88
CA LEU A 56 18.61 -18.70 -26.26
C LEU A 56 17.19 -19.23 -25.97
N PHE A 57 16.28 -18.38 -25.51
CA PHE A 57 14.88 -18.77 -25.29
C PHE A 57 14.15 -19.16 -26.58
N GLN A 58 14.35 -18.38 -27.66
CA GLN A 58 13.74 -18.68 -28.96
C GLN A 58 14.26 -20.00 -29.53
N ASN A 59 15.57 -20.23 -29.44
CA ASN A 59 16.20 -21.45 -29.96
C ASN A 59 15.84 -22.68 -29.12
N LEU A 60 15.78 -22.54 -27.79
CA LEU A 60 15.46 -23.63 -26.86
C LEU A 60 14.14 -24.32 -27.22
N LEU A 61 13.11 -23.55 -27.59
CA LEU A 61 11.79 -24.09 -27.91
C LEU A 61 11.65 -24.52 -29.38
N SER A 62 12.59 -24.15 -30.25
CA SER A 62 12.50 -24.39 -31.70
C SER A 62 13.01 -25.76 -32.13
N ASP A 63 13.85 -26.42 -31.32
CA ASP A 63 14.51 -27.70 -31.63
C ASP A 63 14.28 -28.77 -30.54
N ILE A 64 13.09 -28.76 -29.91
CA ILE A 64 12.73 -29.76 -28.89
C ILE A 64 12.26 -31.04 -29.57
N THR A 65 12.82 -32.16 -29.15
CA THR A 65 12.43 -33.52 -29.51
C THR A 65 11.81 -34.26 -28.33
N ASP A 66 11.15 -35.39 -28.57
CA ASP A 66 10.58 -36.23 -27.50
C ASP A 66 11.64 -36.82 -26.53
N LYS A 67 12.94 -36.64 -26.82
CA LYS A 67 14.05 -37.06 -25.96
C LYS A 67 14.51 -35.97 -25.01
N ASP A 68 14.17 -34.71 -25.29
CA ASP A 68 14.52 -33.59 -24.45
C ASP A 68 13.59 -33.59 -23.23
N ALA A 69 14.21 -33.53 -22.05
CA ALA A 69 13.49 -33.54 -20.79
C ALA A 69 13.98 -32.37 -19.95
N TYR A 70 13.07 -31.79 -19.18
CA TYR A 70 13.42 -30.86 -18.12
C TYR A 70 13.15 -31.53 -16.77
N SER A 71 13.92 -31.14 -15.75
CA SER A 71 13.64 -31.47 -14.35
C SER A 71 13.57 -30.19 -13.53
N ILE A 72 12.70 -30.21 -12.52
CA ILE A 72 12.59 -29.16 -11.50
C ILE A 72 12.64 -29.87 -10.16
N ASP A 73 13.71 -29.64 -9.42
CA ASP A 73 14.00 -30.29 -8.15
C ASP A 73 14.19 -29.25 -7.04
N ILE A 74 14.00 -29.69 -5.80
CA ILE A 74 14.25 -28.89 -4.59
C ILE A 74 15.35 -29.53 -3.77
N GLN A 75 16.10 -28.71 -3.03
CA GLN A 75 17.06 -29.23 -2.04
C GLN A 75 18.14 -30.15 -2.64
N VAL A 76 18.63 -29.83 -3.84
CA VAL A 76 19.65 -30.63 -4.54
C VAL A 76 21.03 -30.36 -3.95
N GLU A 77 21.76 -31.42 -3.57
CA GLU A 77 23.15 -31.29 -3.15
C GLU A 77 24.03 -31.02 -4.37
N THR A 78 24.83 -29.97 -4.34
CA THR A 78 25.64 -29.56 -5.51
C THR A 78 26.67 -30.63 -5.92
N THR A 79 27.10 -31.48 -4.99
CA THR A 79 27.97 -32.63 -5.27
C THR A 79 27.28 -33.77 -6.03
N ALA A 80 25.96 -33.76 -6.13
CA ALA A 80 25.20 -34.76 -6.90
C ALA A 80 24.95 -34.30 -8.35
N ILE A 81 25.26 -33.05 -8.67
CA ILE A 81 25.15 -32.50 -10.02
C ILE A 81 26.38 -32.97 -10.82
N ASN A 82 26.20 -34.02 -11.61
CA ASN A 82 27.26 -34.63 -12.42
C ASN A 82 27.25 -34.16 -13.89
N GLU A 83 26.28 -33.33 -14.24
CA GLU A 83 26.09 -32.79 -15.59
C GLU A 83 26.91 -31.52 -15.79
N SER A 84 27.43 -31.33 -17.00
CA SER A 84 28.07 -30.08 -17.39
C SER A 84 27.06 -29.18 -18.10
N PHE A 85 26.94 -27.94 -17.64
CA PHE A 85 26.01 -26.97 -18.18
C PHE A 85 26.77 -25.89 -18.94
N SER A 86 26.33 -25.58 -20.16
CA SER A 86 26.91 -24.52 -20.98
C SER A 86 26.48 -23.13 -20.51
N LYS A 87 25.31 -23.04 -19.88
CA LYS A 87 24.69 -21.81 -19.39
C LYS A 87 24.07 -22.05 -18.01
N VAL A 88 24.32 -21.16 -17.06
CA VAL A 88 23.77 -21.20 -15.70
C VAL A 88 23.11 -19.87 -15.37
N PHE A 89 21.82 -19.89 -15.08
CA PHE A 89 21.06 -18.74 -14.59
C PHE A 89 21.02 -18.80 -13.06
N ALA A 90 21.57 -17.78 -12.41
CA ALA A 90 21.69 -17.73 -10.95
C ALA A 90 20.72 -16.69 -10.39
N LEU A 91 19.58 -17.15 -9.86
CA LEU A 91 18.48 -16.30 -9.42
C LEU A 91 18.49 -16.15 -7.90
N THR A 92 18.45 -14.92 -7.43
CA THR A 92 18.12 -14.62 -6.04
C THR A 92 16.62 -14.36 -5.91
N MET A 93 15.99 -14.92 -4.88
CA MET A 93 14.58 -14.69 -4.57
C MET A 93 14.44 -14.25 -3.11
N SER A 94 14.71 -12.96 -2.87
CA SER A 94 14.64 -12.37 -1.53
C SER A 94 13.46 -11.41 -1.38
N GLY A 95 13.25 -10.89 -0.17
CA GLY A 95 12.19 -9.92 0.13
C GLY A 95 12.49 -8.49 -0.33
N VAL A 96 13.70 -8.20 -0.81
CA VAL A 96 14.13 -6.88 -1.31
C VAL A 96 14.96 -7.01 -2.58
N PRO A 97 15.09 -5.93 -3.38
CA PRO A 97 15.99 -5.94 -4.51
C PRO A 97 17.45 -6.15 -4.08
N LEU A 98 18.19 -6.95 -4.85
CA LEU A 98 19.62 -7.20 -4.67
C LEU A 98 20.39 -6.75 -5.91
N ASP A 99 21.53 -6.10 -5.71
CA ASP A 99 22.42 -5.72 -6.82
C ASP A 99 23.27 -6.93 -7.25
N MET A 100 23.14 -7.33 -8.52
CA MET A 100 23.81 -8.51 -9.07
C MET A 100 25.04 -8.19 -9.93
N GLN A 101 25.41 -6.90 -10.08
CA GLN A 101 26.49 -6.48 -11.01
C GLN A 101 27.83 -7.17 -10.73
N ASP A 102 28.21 -7.30 -9.45
CA ASP A 102 29.49 -7.88 -9.05
C ASP A 102 29.43 -9.38 -8.74
N PHE A 103 28.33 -10.07 -9.09
CA PHE A 103 28.12 -11.47 -8.70
C PHE A 103 29.26 -12.39 -9.19
N VAL A 104 29.68 -12.26 -10.45
CA VAL A 104 30.77 -13.09 -11.02
C VAL A 104 32.15 -12.74 -10.43
N GLN A 105 32.28 -11.62 -9.73
CA GLN A 105 33.52 -11.18 -9.10
C GLN A 105 33.65 -11.66 -7.64
N ILE A 106 32.60 -12.30 -7.10
CA ILE A 106 32.61 -12.85 -5.74
C ILE A 106 33.74 -13.89 -5.63
N LYS A 107 34.56 -13.79 -4.57
CA LYS A 107 35.64 -14.76 -4.36
C LYS A 107 35.10 -16.03 -3.70
N PRO A 108 35.41 -17.22 -4.21
CA PRO A 108 35.01 -18.46 -3.57
C PRO A 108 35.69 -18.58 -2.19
N LYS A 109 34.94 -19.07 -1.20
CA LYS A 109 35.50 -19.53 0.07
C LYS A 109 35.80 -21.03 -0.03
N GLN A 110 36.87 -21.50 0.60
CA GLN A 110 37.15 -22.93 0.71
C GLN A 110 36.17 -23.61 1.70
N GLU A 111 35.54 -24.70 1.26
CA GLU A 111 34.46 -25.53 1.87
C GLU A 111 33.03 -24.94 1.77
N LYS A 112 31.94 -25.70 1.53
CA LYS A 112 31.53 -27.09 1.93
C LYS A 112 30.47 -27.62 0.93
N ARG A 113 29.87 -28.80 1.16
CA ARG A 113 28.66 -29.25 0.41
C ARG A 113 27.57 -28.16 0.49
N HIS A 114 27.08 -27.72 -0.65
CA HIS A 114 25.97 -26.78 -0.72
C HIS A 114 24.70 -27.51 -1.16
N ARG A 115 23.56 -27.00 -0.73
CA ARG A 115 22.25 -27.48 -1.13
C ARG A 115 21.51 -26.30 -1.74
N THR A 116 20.95 -26.49 -2.93
CA THR A 116 20.14 -25.46 -3.62
C THR A 116 18.72 -25.47 -3.08
N ASP A 117 18.02 -24.33 -3.08
CA ASP A 117 16.60 -24.34 -2.73
C ASP A 117 15.75 -24.89 -3.89
N ILE A 118 16.03 -24.41 -5.10
CA ILE A 118 15.42 -24.90 -6.34
C ILE A 118 16.51 -25.06 -7.41
N PHE A 119 16.44 -26.14 -8.16
CA PHE A 119 17.30 -26.43 -9.30
C PHE A 119 16.44 -26.86 -10.49
N ILE A 120 16.66 -26.23 -11.65
CA ILE A 120 15.99 -26.57 -12.90
C ILE A 120 17.06 -26.93 -13.92
N ALA A 121 16.98 -28.12 -14.49
CA ALA A 121 17.81 -28.54 -15.62
C ALA A 121 16.96 -28.62 -16.88
N ILE A 122 17.43 -27.99 -17.96
CA ILE A 122 16.82 -28.06 -19.29
C ILE A 122 17.96 -28.27 -20.28
N ASN A 123 18.13 -29.50 -20.78
CA ASN A 123 19.25 -29.87 -21.63
C ASN A 123 20.61 -29.49 -20.99
N ASP A 124 21.37 -28.59 -21.61
CA ASP A 124 22.65 -28.08 -21.12
C ASP A 124 22.53 -26.73 -20.39
N ILE A 125 21.32 -26.33 -20.02
CA ILE A 125 21.03 -25.12 -19.24
C ILE A 125 20.63 -25.48 -17.80
N ALA A 126 21.23 -24.80 -16.82
CA ALA A 126 20.81 -24.86 -15.42
C ALA A 126 20.20 -23.52 -14.96
N VAL A 127 19.15 -23.58 -14.16
CA VAL A 127 18.64 -22.45 -13.38
C VAL A 127 18.71 -22.81 -11.90
N ILE A 128 19.48 -22.05 -11.12
CA ILE A 128 19.54 -22.19 -9.67
C ILE A 128 18.78 -21.02 -9.05
N ILE A 129 17.93 -21.31 -8.07
CA ILE A 129 17.23 -20.28 -7.31
C ILE A 129 17.57 -20.46 -5.83
N GLU A 130 18.05 -19.38 -5.22
CA GLU A 130 18.28 -19.29 -3.78
C GLU A 130 17.22 -18.38 -3.16
N VAL A 131 16.45 -18.94 -2.23
CA VAL A 131 15.24 -18.35 -1.68
C VAL A 131 15.51 -17.82 -0.27
N LYS A 132 15.11 -16.57 -0.01
CA LYS A 132 15.09 -15.99 1.32
C LYS A 132 13.72 -15.38 1.60
N ARG A 133 13.21 -15.62 2.81
CA ARG A 133 11.91 -15.06 3.24
C ARG A 133 11.98 -13.58 3.64
N ASP A 134 13.18 -13.06 3.84
CA ASP A 134 13.42 -11.73 4.39
C ASP A 134 14.43 -10.94 3.55
N LYS A 135 15.12 -9.97 4.16
CA LYS A 135 16.07 -9.08 3.49
C LYS A 135 17.49 -9.66 3.44
N THR A 136 17.68 -10.94 3.75
CA THR A 136 18.99 -11.58 3.75
C THR A 136 19.58 -11.58 2.34
N ASP A 137 20.81 -11.06 2.23
CA ASP A 137 21.59 -11.12 1.00
C ASP A 137 22.15 -12.54 0.82
N CYS A 138 21.62 -13.26 -0.18
CA CYS A 138 22.02 -14.63 -0.49
C CYS A 138 23.02 -14.74 -1.66
N ARG A 139 23.56 -13.63 -2.18
CA ARG A 139 24.44 -13.64 -3.37
C ARG A 139 25.67 -14.53 -3.19
N HIS A 140 26.31 -14.47 -2.02
CA HIS A 140 27.48 -15.30 -1.73
C HIS A 140 27.13 -16.80 -1.68
N GLN A 141 25.99 -17.15 -1.09
CA GLN A 141 25.53 -18.55 -1.02
C GLN A 141 25.21 -19.09 -2.41
N LEU A 142 24.49 -18.30 -3.21
CA LEU A 142 24.16 -18.64 -4.59
C LEU A 142 25.41 -18.77 -5.46
N TYR A 143 26.39 -17.87 -5.33
CA TYR A 143 27.67 -17.96 -6.03
C TYR A 143 28.39 -19.28 -5.70
N GLN A 144 28.44 -19.65 -4.41
CA GLN A 144 29.06 -20.90 -3.99
C GLN A 144 28.36 -22.14 -4.55
N GLN A 145 27.04 -22.10 -4.69
CA GLN A 145 26.28 -23.19 -5.33
C GLN A 145 26.63 -23.33 -6.81
N VAL A 146 26.71 -22.22 -7.55
CA VAL A 146 27.10 -22.22 -8.97
C VAL A 146 28.55 -22.70 -9.13
N ALA A 147 29.48 -22.15 -8.36
CA ALA A 147 30.91 -22.48 -8.43
C ALA A 147 31.22 -23.94 -8.06
N ALA A 148 30.26 -24.66 -7.45
CA ALA A 148 30.45 -26.06 -7.06
C ALA A 148 30.38 -27.04 -8.25
N PHE A 149 29.77 -26.66 -9.37
CA PHE A 149 29.64 -27.53 -10.55
C PHE A 149 29.97 -26.82 -11.88
N THR A 150 30.31 -25.53 -11.84
CA THR A 150 30.79 -24.77 -13.00
C THR A 150 32.29 -24.55 -12.89
N GLU A 151 33.07 -25.02 -13.87
CA GLU A 151 34.54 -24.92 -13.87
C GLU A 151 35.06 -23.48 -13.84
N ASP A 152 34.39 -22.56 -14.55
CA ASP A 152 34.71 -21.13 -14.58
C ASP A 152 33.44 -20.26 -14.53
N VAL A 153 33.28 -19.52 -13.43
CA VAL A 153 32.16 -18.59 -13.23
C VAL A 153 32.51 -17.26 -13.90
N ASN A 154 31.99 -17.05 -15.11
CA ASN A 154 32.23 -15.84 -15.90
C ASN A 154 30.95 -15.32 -16.56
N VAL A 155 31.02 -14.11 -17.12
CA VAL A 155 29.89 -13.39 -17.74
C VAL A 155 29.31 -14.06 -18.99
N HIS A 156 30.02 -15.03 -19.58
CA HIS A 156 29.56 -15.73 -20.78
C HIS A 156 28.80 -17.03 -20.46
N THR A 157 29.02 -17.59 -19.27
CA THR A 157 28.42 -18.87 -18.85
C THR A 157 27.42 -18.70 -17.72
N VAL A 158 27.58 -17.67 -16.86
CA VAL A 158 26.74 -17.45 -15.69
C VAL A 158 26.00 -16.11 -15.77
N PHE A 159 24.67 -16.18 -15.69
CA PHE A 159 23.77 -15.03 -15.77
C PHE A 159 23.06 -14.81 -14.43
N PRO A 160 23.59 -13.93 -13.57
CA PRO A 160 22.96 -13.63 -12.30
C PRO A 160 21.74 -12.71 -12.47
N LEU A 161 20.67 -12.97 -11.73
CA LEU A 161 19.44 -12.19 -11.77
C LEU A 161 18.84 -12.01 -10.37
N ASP A 162 18.45 -10.77 -10.05
CA ASP A 162 17.56 -10.52 -8.92
C ASP A 162 16.12 -10.78 -9.37
N PHE A 163 15.59 -11.94 -9.00
CA PHE A 163 14.23 -12.37 -9.25
C PHE A 163 13.44 -12.47 -7.93
N ASN A 164 13.54 -11.40 -7.13
CA ASN A 164 12.87 -11.24 -5.84
C ASN A 164 11.35 -11.53 -5.85
N TRP A 165 10.79 -11.72 -4.65
CA TRP A 165 9.37 -12.05 -4.46
C TRP A 165 8.40 -11.08 -5.18
N PRO A 166 8.56 -9.74 -5.08
CA PRO A 166 7.74 -8.82 -5.85
C PRO A 166 7.73 -9.07 -7.37
N LYS A 167 8.91 -9.32 -7.99
CA LYS A 167 9.00 -9.62 -9.42
C LYS A 167 8.28 -10.91 -9.80
N LEU A 168 8.49 -11.98 -9.03
CA LEU A 168 7.79 -13.25 -9.23
C LEU A 168 6.27 -13.07 -9.09
N MET A 169 5.80 -12.37 -8.06
CA MET A 169 4.37 -12.16 -7.84
C MET A 169 3.73 -11.26 -8.90
N GLN A 170 4.48 -10.32 -9.51
CA GLN A 170 4.03 -9.60 -10.70
C GLN A 170 3.82 -10.53 -11.88
N LEU A 171 4.76 -11.43 -12.15
CA LEU A 171 4.63 -12.43 -13.20
C LEU A 171 3.41 -13.33 -12.96
N ILE A 172 3.27 -13.88 -11.75
CA ILE A 172 2.14 -14.76 -11.38
C ILE A 172 0.80 -14.03 -11.53
N ASN A 173 0.70 -12.77 -11.08
CA ASN A 173 -0.55 -12.01 -11.23
C ASN A 173 -0.91 -11.76 -12.70
N ARG A 174 0.07 -11.56 -13.59
CA ARG A 174 -0.20 -11.45 -15.04
C ARG A 174 -0.74 -12.77 -15.60
N VAL A 175 -0.13 -13.90 -15.24
CA VAL A 175 -0.57 -15.24 -15.65
C VAL A 175 -2.00 -15.51 -15.15
N VAL A 176 -2.27 -15.27 -13.87
CA VAL A 176 -3.61 -15.43 -13.28
C VAL A 176 -4.63 -14.48 -13.91
N GLY A 177 -4.24 -13.26 -14.23
CA GLY A 177 -5.08 -12.29 -14.94
C GLY A 177 -5.49 -12.80 -16.33
N PHE A 178 -4.52 -13.29 -17.12
CA PHE A 178 -4.80 -13.91 -18.42
C PHE A 178 -5.68 -15.15 -18.29
N GLN A 179 -5.34 -16.04 -17.36
CA GLN A 179 -6.12 -17.25 -17.06
C GLN A 179 -7.57 -16.93 -16.67
N THR A 180 -7.78 -15.88 -15.87
CA THR A 180 -9.12 -15.39 -15.51
C THR A 180 -9.87 -14.89 -16.75
N LEU A 181 -9.20 -14.14 -17.62
CA LEU A 181 -9.78 -13.63 -18.88
C LEU A 181 -10.29 -14.78 -19.77
N ILE A 182 -9.51 -15.86 -19.89
CA ILE A 182 -9.89 -17.05 -20.68
C ILE A 182 -10.69 -18.09 -19.89
N GLN A 183 -11.13 -17.77 -18.67
CA GLN A 183 -11.91 -18.65 -17.79
C GLN A 183 -11.21 -19.99 -17.44
N SER A 184 -9.88 -20.00 -17.44
CA SER A 184 -9.04 -21.15 -17.08
C SER A 184 -8.40 -20.94 -15.71
N SER A 185 -9.15 -21.15 -14.63
CA SER A 185 -8.66 -20.91 -13.28
C SER A 185 -7.75 -22.04 -12.79
N ASP A 186 -6.58 -21.69 -12.26
CA ASP A 186 -5.68 -22.64 -11.61
C ASP A 186 -5.80 -22.58 -10.08
N ILE A 187 -6.23 -23.69 -9.49
CA ILE A 187 -6.37 -23.86 -8.04
C ILE A 187 -5.03 -23.74 -7.31
N GLN A 188 -3.95 -24.27 -7.88
CA GLN A 188 -2.62 -24.30 -7.28
C GLN A 188 -2.04 -22.89 -7.25
N LEU A 189 -2.13 -22.13 -8.35
CA LEU A 189 -1.69 -20.73 -8.35
C LEU A 189 -2.46 -19.88 -7.33
N LYS A 190 -3.77 -20.10 -7.20
CA LYS A 190 -4.58 -19.42 -6.20
C LYS A 190 -4.11 -19.74 -4.78
N ASP A 191 -3.89 -21.02 -4.47
CA ASP A 191 -3.42 -21.45 -3.16
C ASP A 191 -1.99 -20.96 -2.89
N PHE A 192 -1.15 -20.81 -3.92
CA PHE A 192 0.18 -20.20 -3.81
C PHE A 192 0.10 -18.71 -3.47
N ILE A 193 -0.75 -17.95 -4.14
CA ILE A 193 -1.01 -16.53 -3.81
C ILE A 193 -1.51 -16.42 -2.37
N ASP A 194 -2.45 -17.26 -1.95
CA ASP A 194 -2.99 -17.28 -0.58
C ASP A 194 -1.90 -17.63 0.47
N LEU A 195 -0.92 -18.46 0.10
CA LEU A 195 0.25 -18.77 0.94
C LEU A 195 1.14 -17.53 1.10
N ILE A 196 1.55 -16.90 -0.01
CA ILE A 196 2.38 -15.69 -0.03
C ILE A 196 1.71 -14.56 0.76
N GLN A 197 0.42 -14.32 0.51
CA GLN A 197 -0.34 -13.26 1.18
C GLN A 197 -0.38 -13.43 2.71
N SER A 198 -0.32 -14.67 3.21
CA SER A 198 -0.27 -14.92 4.66
C SER A 198 1.09 -14.72 5.30
N TYR A 199 2.18 -14.83 4.53
CA TYR A 199 3.52 -14.58 5.03
C TYR A 199 3.90 -13.11 4.87
N ASN A 200 3.74 -12.57 3.67
CA ASN A 200 4.05 -11.18 3.39
C ASN A 200 3.11 -10.60 2.32
N PRO A 201 2.03 -9.92 2.73
CA PRO A 201 1.10 -9.30 1.77
C PRO A 201 1.76 -8.20 0.94
N ASN A 202 2.89 -7.61 1.37
CA ASN A 202 3.58 -6.56 0.62
C ASN A 202 4.30 -7.09 -0.63
N TRP A 203 4.48 -8.41 -0.78
CA TRP A 203 4.99 -8.99 -2.03
C TRP A 203 3.93 -9.08 -3.12
N ILE A 204 2.65 -9.01 -2.75
CA ILE A 204 1.57 -9.01 -3.74
C ILE A 204 1.54 -7.63 -4.41
N PRO A 205 1.75 -7.55 -5.74
CA PRO A 205 1.67 -6.28 -6.44
C PRO A 205 0.24 -5.74 -6.38
N VAL A 206 0.13 -4.45 -6.13
CA VAL A 206 -1.13 -3.74 -6.24
C VAL A 206 -1.17 -3.05 -7.60
N PRO A 207 -2.15 -3.35 -8.48
CA PRO A 207 -2.23 -2.74 -9.81
C PRO A 207 -2.20 -1.21 -9.75
N PRO A 208 -1.58 -0.54 -10.74
CA PRO A 208 -1.64 0.90 -10.84
C PRO A 208 -3.08 1.38 -11.03
N LEU A 209 -3.39 2.60 -10.61
CA LEU A 209 -4.73 3.17 -10.78
C LEU A 209 -5.13 3.18 -12.26
N ALA A 210 -4.18 3.42 -13.17
CA ALA A 210 -4.39 3.39 -14.62
C ALA A 210 -5.08 2.11 -15.14
N SER A 211 -4.80 0.95 -14.54
CA SER A 211 -5.41 -0.33 -14.93
C SER A 211 -6.55 -0.79 -14.02
N THR A 212 -6.76 -0.11 -12.89
CA THR A 212 -7.76 -0.50 -11.87
C THR A 212 -9.18 -0.11 -12.26
N GLY A 213 -9.37 0.93 -13.08
CA GLY A 213 -10.65 1.60 -13.28
C GLY A 213 -10.98 2.57 -12.13
N ASN A 214 -12.02 3.38 -12.28
CA ASN A 214 -12.43 4.42 -11.32
C ASN A 214 -13.87 4.25 -10.80
N SER A 215 -14.49 3.10 -11.00
CA SER A 215 -15.85 2.80 -10.57
C SER A 215 -15.93 2.29 -9.12
N VAL A 216 -17.11 2.36 -8.51
CA VAL A 216 -17.33 1.98 -7.10
C VAL A 216 -16.96 0.52 -6.77
N ASP A 217 -17.11 -0.41 -7.71
CA ASP A 217 -16.70 -1.82 -7.56
C ASP A 217 -15.18 -2.00 -7.44
N LYS A 218 -14.41 -0.96 -7.78
CA LYS A 218 -12.94 -0.92 -7.68
C LYS A 218 -12.44 -0.19 -6.43
N ALA A 219 -13.33 0.27 -5.56
CA ALA A 219 -12.99 1.04 -4.37
C ALA A 219 -11.95 0.33 -3.47
N TYR A 220 -12.05 -0.99 -3.33
CA TYR A 220 -11.08 -1.77 -2.54
C TYR A 220 -9.68 -1.72 -3.15
N GLN A 221 -9.55 -1.91 -4.46
CA GLN A 221 -8.26 -1.91 -5.16
C GLN A 221 -7.62 -0.51 -5.14
N ILE A 222 -8.43 0.54 -5.37
CA ILE A 222 -8.01 1.94 -5.24
C ILE A 222 -7.48 2.19 -3.82
N ARG A 223 -8.22 1.75 -2.80
CA ARG A 223 -7.82 1.86 -1.39
C ARG A 223 -6.47 1.19 -1.12
N GLN A 224 -6.25 -0.03 -1.62
CA GLN A 224 -4.98 -0.74 -1.44
C GLN A 224 -3.83 0.01 -2.11
N ARG A 225 -4.02 0.53 -3.33
CA ARG A 225 -2.96 1.25 -4.06
C ARG A 225 -2.56 2.54 -3.35
N VAL A 226 -3.54 3.27 -2.79
CA VAL A 226 -3.29 4.45 -1.95
C VAL A 226 -2.53 4.09 -0.67
N VAL A 227 -2.89 3.01 0.02
CA VAL A 227 -2.17 2.53 1.21
C VAL A 227 -0.73 2.14 0.86
N SER A 228 -0.50 1.47 -0.26
CA SER A 228 0.85 1.16 -0.74
C SER A 228 1.66 2.43 -1.03
N ALA A 229 1.05 3.44 -1.66
CA ALA A 229 1.72 4.71 -1.91
C ALA A 229 2.07 5.45 -0.62
N LEU A 230 1.17 5.48 0.37
CA LEU A 230 1.45 6.06 1.69
C LEU A 230 2.64 5.37 2.37
N LYS A 231 2.75 4.04 2.28
CA LYS A 231 3.88 3.27 2.82
C LYS A 231 5.20 3.53 2.10
N ASN A 232 5.14 4.07 0.87
CA ASN A 232 6.31 4.42 0.07
C ASN A 232 6.83 5.84 0.34
N ILE A 233 6.06 6.69 1.04
CA ILE A 233 6.51 8.01 1.48
C ILE A 233 7.62 7.81 2.51
N LYS A 234 8.84 8.20 2.16
CA LYS A 234 10.03 8.05 3.01
C LYS A 234 10.00 9.09 4.12
N GLU A 235 10.07 8.64 5.37
CA GLU A 235 10.40 9.42 6.58
C GLU A 235 10.17 10.93 6.48
N GLN A 236 8.92 11.37 6.64
CA GLN A 236 8.60 12.74 7.06
C GLN A 236 7.82 12.67 8.35
N ASP A 237 8.53 12.62 9.49
CA ASP A 237 8.10 12.77 10.90
C ASP A 237 6.86 12.01 11.44
N GLY A 238 5.88 11.64 10.61
CA GLY A 238 4.60 11.05 11.00
C GLY A 238 4.40 9.63 10.48
N ASN A 239 3.65 8.84 11.26
CA ASN A 239 3.30 7.48 10.90
C ASN A 239 2.19 7.45 9.83
N VAL A 240 2.25 6.46 8.94
CA VAL A 240 1.14 6.13 8.05
C VAL A 240 -0.04 5.64 8.90
N LEU A 241 -1.20 6.24 8.72
CA LEU A 241 -2.44 5.76 9.30
C LEU A 241 -3.07 4.78 8.30
N ASP A 242 -3.13 3.47 8.62
CA ASP A 242 -3.69 2.45 7.71
C ASP A 242 -4.68 1.44 8.35
N TYR A 243 -5.20 1.71 9.55
CA TYR A 243 -6.13 0.79 10.25
C TYR A 243 -7.62 1.09 10.01
N THR A 244 -8.42 0.01 9.93
CA THR A 244 -9.90 -0.09 9.80
C THR A 244 -10.59 0.86 8.83
N ASP A 245 -10.59 2.15 9.12
CA ASP A 245 -11.40 3.23 8.54
C ASP A 245 -10.60 4.52 8.33
N ARG A 246 -9.33 4.56 8.74
CA ARG A 246 -8.46 5.75 8.66
C ARG A 246 -7.26 5.46 7.78
N ILE A 247 -7.23 6.11 6.62
CA ILE A 247 -6.13 6.07 5.67
C ILE A 247 -5.56 7.48 5.58
N GLY A 248 -4.26 7.65 5.73
CA GLY A 248 -3.67 8.98 5.62
C GLY A 248 -2.30 9.11 6.27
N LEU A 249 -1.96 10.36 6.62
CA LEU A 249 -0.70 10.73 7.25
C LEU A 249 -0.94 11.32 8.64
N GLU A 250 -0.15 10.90 9.62
CA GLU A 250 0.02 11.65 10.86
C GLU A 250 0.81 12.93 10.58
N LEU A 251 0.40 14.04 11.20
CA LEU A 251 1.01 15.35 11.03
C LEU A 251 1.49 15.88 12.39
N HIS A 252 2.59 16.62 12.38
CA HIS A 252 3.15 17.26 13.57
C HIS A 252 2.83 18.76 13.66
N TYR A 253 1.70 19.17 13.09
CA TYR A 253 1.26 20.57 13.15
C TYR A 253 0.59 20.88 14.48
N LYS A 254 0.89 22.07 15.01
CA LYS A 254 0.24 22.54 16.24
C LYS A 254 -1.26 22.78 16.05
N TRP A 255 -1.69 23.00 14.81
CA TRP A 255 -3.08 23.26 14.44
C TRP A 255 -3.83 22.05 13.84
N ALA A 256 -3.15 21.01 13.36
CA ALA A 256 -3.76 19.76 12.86
C ALA A 256 -2.83 18.55 13.09
N LYS A 257 -3.39 17.36 13.28
CA LYS A 257 -2.62 16.15 13.64
C LYS A 257 -2.64 15.04 12.60
N GLU A 258 -3.47 15.18 11.58
CA GLU A 258 -3.65 14.15 10.57
C GLU A 258 -4.20 14.76 9.28
N MET A 259 -3.82 14.15 8.16
CA MET A 259 -4.50 14.28 6.88
C MET A 259 -5.11 12.92 6.56
N LEU A 260 -6.42 12.87 6.31
CA LEU A 260 -7.11 11.62 5.97
C LEU A 260 -7.47 11.60 4.48
N ILE A 261 -7.50 10.41 3.89
CA ILE A 261 -7.85 10.17 2.49
C ILE A 261 -9.07 9.26 2.46
N ASN A 262 -10.19 9.82 2.02
CA ASN A 262 -11.46 9.12 1.92
C ASN A 262 -11.83 8.88 0.46
N LEU A 263 -12.44 7.73 0.17
CA LEU A 263 -13.06 7.48 -1.14
C LEU A 263 -14.44 8.13 -1.15
N ARG A 264 -14.72 8.95 -2.16
CA ARG A 264 -16.04 9.55 -2.39
C ARG A 264 -16.62 9.02 -3.69
N VAL A 265 -17.78 8.41 -3.58
CA VAL A 265 -18.56 7.98 -4.75
C VAL A 265 -19.38 9.18 -5.22
N THR A 266 -19.28 9.49 -6.49
CA THR A 266 -20.07 10.53 -7.18
C THR A 266 -21.40 9.96 -7.68
N GLU A 267 -22.31 10.82 -8.12
CA GLU A 267 -23.64 10.41 -8.62
C GLU A 267 -23.57 9.49 -9.85
N ASP A 268 -22.50 9.60 -10.65
CA ASP A 268 -22.24 8.74 -11.81
C ASP A 268 -21.50 7.42 -11.45
N ASN A 269 -21.45 7.05 -10.17
CA ASN A 269 -20.77 5.86 -9.63
C ASN A 269 -19.25 5.82 -9.88
N THR A 270 -18.64 6.97 -10.16
CA THR A 270 -17.18 7.09 -10.17
C THR A 270 -16.64 7.41 -8.77
N VAL A 271 -15.35 7.19 -8.58
CA VAL A 271 -14.65 7.38 -7.31
C VAL A 271 -13.70 8.56 -7.41
N ASN A 272 -13.79 9.46 -6.44
CA ASN A 272 -12.82 10.51 -6.18
C ASN A 272 -12.11 10.22 -4.84
N LEU A 273 -10.89 10.75 -4.70
CA LEU A 273 -10.22 10.82 -3.40
C LEU A 273 -10.48 12.19 -2.77
N ALA A 274 -10.95 12.20 -1.53
CA ALA A 274 -11.08 13.40 -0.71
C ALA A 274 -9.95 13.41 0.32
N PHE A 275 -9.03 14.35 0.17
CA PHE A 275 -7.95 14.58 1.12
C PHE A 275 -8.43 15.58 2.15
N GLY A 276 -8.70 15.16 3.38
CA GLY A 276 -9.22 16.01 4.45
C GLY A 276 -8.18 16.37 5.49
N ILE A 277 -8.22 17.61 5.98
CA ILE A 277 -7.48 18.08 7.15
C ILE A 277 -8.40 18.89 8.06
N TRP A 278 -8.21 18.76 9.38
CA TRP A 278 -9.06 19.41 10.39
C TRP A 278 -8.28 20.37 11.29
N PRO A 279 -8.01 21.62 10.85
CA PRO A 279 -7.44 22.65 11.70
C PRO A 279 -8.35 22.97 12.88
N GLY A 280 -7.85 22.90 14.12
CA GLY A 280 -8.67 23.20 15.30
C GLY A 280 -9.54 22.03 15.80
N ASN A 281 -9.23 20.81 15.38
CA ASN A 281 -9.90 19.56 15.80
C ASN A 281 -9.88 19.28 17.33
N THR A 282 -9.16 20.10 18.10
CA THR A 282 -9.13 20.14 19.56
C THR A 282 -9.04 21.60 20.03
N LYS A 283 -9.45 21.90 21.28
CA LYS A 283 -9.28 23.25 21.87
C LYS A 283 -7.82 23.73 21.87
N GLY A 284 -6.86 22.82 22.05
CA GLY A 284 -5.45 23.15 21.95
C GLY A 284 -5.08 23.64 20.53
N GLN A 285 -5.44 22.86 19.51
CA GLN A 285 -5.23 23.21 18.11
C GLN A 285 -5.95 24.51 17.71
N GLY A 286 -7.18 24.74 18.18
CA GLY A 286 -7.92 25.97 17.89
C GLY A 286 -7.21 27.22 18.39
N SER A 287 -6.46 27.12 19.50
CA SER A 287 -5.66 28.24 20.00
C SER A 287 -4.54 28.63 19.03
N TYR A 288 -3.90 27.65 18.40
CA TYR A 288 -2.88 27.87 17.38
C TYR A 288 -3.45 28.40 16.08
N VAL A 289 -4.63 27.91 15.65
CA VAL A 289 -5.34 28.47 14.50
C VAL A 289 -5.59 29.97 14.70
N LEU A 290 -6.13 30.36 15.86
CA LEU A 290 -6.37 31.77 16.18
C LEU A 290 -5.08 32.61 16.22
N GLU A 291 -3.96 32.05 16.66
CA GLU A 291 -2.68 32.75 16.64
C GLU A 291 -2.23 33.08 15.21
N GLN A 292 -2.43 32.17 14.26
CA GLN A 292 -2.09 32.43 12.85
C GLN A 292 -3.06 33.42 12.21
N LEU A 293 -4.36 33.31 12.49
CA LEU A 293 -5.36 34.26 11.98
C LEU A 293 -5.16 35.69 12.51
N LYS A 294 -4.51 35.88 13.67
CA LYS A 294 -4.11 37.22 14.11
C LYS A 294 -3.05 37.85 13.21
N LYS A 295 -2.16 37.03 12.63
CA LYS A 295 -1.12 37.48 11.70
C LYS A 295 -1.70 37.73 10.30
N ASN A 296 -2.73 36.97 9.92
CA ASN A 296 -3.43 37.11 8.65
C ASN A 296 -4.94 37.17 8.87
N LYS A 297 -5.47 38.38 9.07
CA LYS A 297 -6.87 38.59 9.50
C LYS A 297 -7.92 38.30 8.43
N ASP A 298 -7.54 38.41 7.16
CA ASP A 298 -8.42 38.19 6.01
C ASP A 298 -8.26 36.77 5.46
N TRP A 299 -7.54 35.90 6.17
CA TRP A 299 -7.34 34.53 5.75
C TRP A 299 -8.66 33.75 5.78
N VAL A 300 -8.90 33.02 4.70
CA VAL A 300 -9.92 31.99 4.58
C VAL A 300 -9.32 30.79 3.85
N PRO A 301 -9.81 29.56 4.08
CA PRO A 301 -9.38 28.43 3.26
C PRO A 301 -9.63 28.73 1.78
N PRO A 302 -8.68 28.39 0.88
CA PRO A 302 -8.84 28.68 -0.53
C PRO A 302 -9.96 27.80 -1.14
N ASN A 303 -10.54 28.25 -2.24
CA ASN A 303 -11.52 27.45 -3.00
C ASN A 303 -10.85 26.39 -3.89
N SER A 304 -9.54 26.48 -4.07
CA SER A 304 -8.75 25.52 -4.84
C SER A 304 -7.29 25.48 -4.39
N ILE A 305 -6.60 24.39 -4.70
CA ILE A 305 -5.13 24.28 -4.58
C ILE A 305 -4.53 23.78 -5.89
N ILE A 306 -3.27 24.15 -6.14
CA ILE A 306 -2.52 23.68 -7.31
C ILE A 306 -1.57 22.57 -6.88
N VAL A 307 -1.73 21.40 -7.49
CA VAL A 307 -0.88 20.23 -7.25
C VAL A 307 -0.42 19.70 -8.60
N ASN A 308 0.90 19.55 -8.78
CA ASN A 308 1.50 19.13 -10.06
C ASN A 308 1.03 19.98 -11.26
N GLY A 309 0.87 21.29 -11.05
CA GLY A 309 0.40 22.24 -12.08
C GLY A 309 -1.09 22.14 -12.43
N LYS A 310 -1.87 21.29 -11.74
CA LYS A 310 -3.32 21.18 -11.92
C LYS A 310 -4.06 21.76 -10.72
N GLU A 311 -5.10 22.52 -11.01
CA GLU A 311 -6.01 23.07 -10.00
C GLU A 311 -7.05 22.02 -9.56
N PHE A 312 -7.23 21.88 -8.25
CA PHE A 312 -8.23 21.01 -7.63
C PHE A 312 -9.13 21.80 -6.69
N ASN A 313 -10.42 21.51 -6.75
CA ASN A 313 -11.41 22.16 -5.90
C ASN A 313 -11.23 21.76 -4.43
N VAL A 314 -11.30 22.77 -3.58
CA VAL A 314 -11.32 22.63 -2.12
C VAL A 314 -12.72 22.92 -1.62
N LYS A 315 -13.25 22.00 -0.81
CA LYS A 315 -14.46 22.19 -0.02
C LYS A 315 -14.05 22.43 1.41
N TRP A 316 -14.67 23.40 2.08
CA TRP A 316 -14.41 23.64 3.48
C TRP A 316 -15.65 24.14 4.23
N GLY A 317 -15.60 24.00 5.54
CA GLY A 317 -16.60 24.53 6.46
C GLY A 317 -16.05 24.63 7.89
N TYR A 318 -16.78 25.31 8.75
CA TYR A 318 -16.56 25.27 10.20
C TYR A 318 -17.01 23.93 10.75
N GLU A 319 -16.09 23.20 11.37
CA GLU A 319 -16.41 21.97 12.09
C GLU A 319 -16.71 22.30 13.55
N LEU A 320 -17.89 21.91 14.03
CA LEU A 320 -18.21 21.86 15.45
C LEU A 320 -18.23 20.40 15.88
N LYS A 321 -17.19 19.99 16.61
CA LYS A 321 -16.97 18.60 17.00
C LYS A 321 -17.26 18.39 18.47
N PHE A 322 -18.10 17.39 18.75
CA PHE A 322 -18.51 17.00 20.09
C PHE A 322 -17.86 15.66 20.47
N CYS A 323 -17.18 15.64 21.60
CA CYS A 323 -16.51 14.44 22.12
C CYS A 323 -16.94 14.10 23.55
N HIS A 324 -16.71 12.85 23.96
CA HIS A 324 -16.84 12.39 25.34
C HIS A 324 -15.64 11.50 25.67
N PHE A 325 -14.96 11.72 26.81
CA PHE A 325 -13.66 11.08 27.13
C PHE A 325 -12.64 11.17 25.98
N ASN A 326 -12.56 12.34 25.31
CA ASN A 326 -11.71 12.58 24.14
C ASN A 326 -11.97 11.66 22.93
N ARG A 327 -13.08 10.91 22.93
CA ARG A 327 -13.53 10.13 21.77
C ARG A 327 -14.58 10.90 21.00
N TYR A 328 -14.46 10.89 19.67
CA TYR A 328 -15.46 11.45 18.77
C TYR A 328 -16.85 10.85 19.07
N VAL A 329 -17.86 11.71 19.14
CA VAL A 329 -19.27 11.30 19.26
C VAL A 329 -20.04 11.70 18.02
N THR A 330 -19.95 12.97 17.63
CA THR A 330 -20.60 13.55 16.44
C THR A 330 -19.93 14.88 16.09
N ASN A 331 -20.18 15.38 14.89
CA ASN A 331 -19.86 16.73 14.46
C ASN A 331 -20.98 17.29 13.58
N ILE A 332 -20.94 18.61 13.38
CA ILE A 332 -21.64 19.28 12.28
C ILE A 332 -20.63 20.13 11.52
N ILE A 333 -20.79 20.19 10.20
CA ILE A 333 -20.00 21.04 9.32
C ILE A 333 -20.94 22.08 8.74
N ILE A 334 -20.59 23.34 8.92
CA ILE A 334 -21.37 24.49 8.47
C ILE A 334 -20.48 25.50 7.78
N ASN A 335 -21.06 26.54 7.22
CA ASN A 335 -20.34 27.65 6.59
C ASN A 335 -21.09 28.95 6.93
N ASP A 336 -20.64 30.07 6.35
CA ASP A 336 -21.21 31.37 6.65
C ASP A 336 -22.72 31.49 6.35
N THR A 337 -23.25 30.69 5.41
CA THR A 337 -24.69 30.72 5.10
C THR A 337 -25.56 30.13 6.20
N HIS A 338 -24.97 29.43 7.17
CA HIS A 338 -25.67 28.85 8.31
C HIS A 338 -25.58 29.72 9.57
N LEU A 339 -24.84 30.84 9.51
CA LEU A 339 -24.64 31.74 10.65
C LEU A 339 -25.65 32.88 10.63
N LYS A 340 -26.10 33.30 11.82
CA LYS A 340 -26.86 34.55 11.97
C LYS A 340 -25.98 35.75 11.60
N LEU A 341 -26.60 36.81 11.10
CA LEU A 341 -25.88 38.01 10.66
C LEU A 341 -24.93 38.56 11.74
N GLY A 342 -23.68 38.80 11.36
CA GLY A 342 -22.65 39.36 12.26
C GLY A 342 -22.02 38.35 13.24
N LYS A 343 -22.40 37.07 13.19
CA LYS A 343 -21.78 36.01 14.01
C LYS A 343 -20.57 35.42 13.30
N ASN A 344 -19.54 35.12 14.09
CA ASN A 344 -18.32 34.47 13.63
C ASN A 344 -17.86 33.42 14.65
N LEU A 345 -17.80 32.16 14.20
CA LEU A 345 -17.40 31.03 15.04
C LEU A 345 -15.89 30.94 15.28
N ILE A 346 -15.08 31.40 14.34
CA ILE A 346 -13.62 31.38 14.46
C ILE A 346 -13.17 32.72 15.01
N SER A 347 -13.37 32.91 16.32
CA SER A 347 -12.98 34.12 17.04
C SER A 347 -12.46 33.82 18.43
N GLY A 348 -11.65 34.74 18.98
CA GLY A 348 -11.16 34.61 20.35
C GLY A 348 -12.30 34.56 21.39
N HIS A 349 -13.37 35.32 21.17
CA HIS A 349 -14.55 35.29 22.04
C HIS A 349 -15.19 33.91 22.08
N VAL A 350 -15.45 33.32 20.90
CA VAL A 350 -16.04 31.98 20.79
C VAL A 350 -15.12 30.92 21.38
N HIS A 351 -13.84 30.97 21.01
CA HIS A 351 -12.87 29.99 21.46
C HIS A 351 -12.70 29.95 22.98
N TRP A 352 -12.50 31.10 23.62
CA TRP A 352 -12.27 31.15 25.06
C TRP A 352 -13.56 31.00 25.88
N GLY A 353 -14.70 31.47 25.35
CA GLY A 353 -16.00 31.44 26.05
C GLY A 353 -16.77 30.13 25.91
N TYR A 354 -16.70 29.47 24.73
CA TYR A 354 -17.65 28.41 24.36
C TYR A 354 -16.99 27.10 23.91
N THR A 355 -15.67 27.02 23.77
CA THR A 355 -15.01 25.72 23.50
C THR A 355 -14.52 25.07 24.80
N GLY A 356 -14.41 23.74 24.80
CA GLY A 356 -13.96 22.95 25.93
C GLY A 356 -15.08 22.16 26.60
N LYS A 357 -14.93 21.88 27.89
CA LYS A 357 -15.78 20.94 28.61
C LYS A 357 -17.11 21.57 29.03
N TYR A 358 -18.20 20.85 28.78
CA TYR A 358 -19.55 21.12 29.28
C TYR A 358 -20.03 19.94 30.11
N ASP A 359 -20.14 20.13 31.42
CA ASP A 359 -20.86 19.21 32.29
C ASP A 359 -22.37 19.27 32.00
N LYS A 360 -23.11 18.19 32.30
CA LYS A 360 -24.52 18.03 31.91
C LYS A 360 -25.41 19.20 32.33
N GLU A 361 -25.16 19.79 33.48
CA GLU A 361 -25.89 20.97 33.99
C GLU A 361 -25.75 22.21 33.09
N ARG A 362 -24.68 22.28 32.30
CA ARG A 362 -24.34 23.38 31.40
C ARG A 362 -24.69 23.10 29.94
N TRP A 363 -25.39 22.01 29.65
CA TRP A 363 -25.81 21.73 28.28
C TRP A 363 -26.78 22.78 27.74
N ASN A 364 -27.61 23.37 28.60
CA ASN A 364 -28.46 24.49 28.20
C ASN A 364 -27.63 25.71 27.74
N ASP A 365 -26.50 26.01 28.39
CA ASP A 365 -25.60 27.09 27.96
C ASP A 365 -25.08 26.85 26.53
N LEU A 366 -24.72 25.60 26.23
CA LEU A 366 -24.26 25.20 24.90
C LEU A 366 -25.39 25.29 23.87
N GLU A 367 -26.60 24.87 24.22
CA GLU A 367 -27.77 24.98 23.37
C GLU A 367 -28.09 26.44 23.03
N THR A 368 -28.11 27.32 24.04
CA THR A 368 -28.30 28.76 23.84
C THR A 368 -27.21 29.36 22.95
N PHE A 369 -25.94 28.99 23.16
CA PHE A 369 -24.86 29.43 22.28
C PHE A 369 -25.08 29.04 20.81
N LEU A 370 -25.46 27.78 20.54
CA LEU A 370 -25.68 27.33 19.17
C LEU A 370 -26.92 27.98 18.55
N ASP A 371 -27.99 28.15 19.32
CA ASP A 371 -29.21 28.84 18.87
C ASP A 371 -28.95 30.34 18.60
N ASP A 372 -28.03 30.97 19.33
CA ASP A 372 -27.65 32.38 19.14
C ASP A 372 -26.74 32.61 17.94
N TYR A 373 -26.04 31.57 17.47
CA TYR A 373 -25.07 31.67 16.38
C TYR A 373 -25.59 31.13 15.06
N LEU A 374 -26.43 30.10 15.08
CA LEU A 374 -26.93 29.42 13.88
C LEU A 374 -28.31 29.95 13.48
N ILE A 375 -28.58 30.00 12.19
CA ILE A 375 -29.91 30.39 11.67
C ILE A 375 -30.97 29.39 12.10
N GLU A 376 -32.21 29.86 12.31
CA GLU A 376 -33.31 29.03 12.82
C GLU A 376 -33.65 27.85 11.89
N ASP A 377 -33.53 28.06 10.58
CA ASP A 377 -33.79 27.03 9.56
C ASP A 377 -32.74 25.90 9.55
N TYR A 378 -31.58 26.10 10.21
CA TYR A 378 -30.57 25.07 10.35
C TYR A 378 -30.77 24.32 11.68
N ASN A 379 -31.55 23.23 11.62
CA ASN A 379 -31.82 22.37 12.78
C ASN A 379 -30.56 21.58 13.23
N TRP A 380 -29.64 22.26 13.92
CA TRP A 380 -28.37 21.70 14.36
C TRP A 380 -28.55 20.51 15.32
N ARG A 381 -29.64 20.48 16.11
CA ARG A 381 -29.95 19.38 17.03
C ARG A 381 -30.20 18.08 16.27
N GLU A 382 -30.92 18.15 15.16
CA GLU A 382 -31.14 16.99 14.28
C GLU A 382 -29.87 16.61 13.52
N LYS A 383 -29.19 17.58 12.91
CA LYS A 383 -27.95 17.33 12.13
C LYS A 383 -26.83 16.71 12.96
N SER A 384 -26.70 17.12 14.22
CA SER A 384 -25.73 16.54 15.16
C SER A 384 -26.23 15.24 15.81
N GLY A 385 -27.52 14.90 15.68
CA GLY A 385 -28.18 13.84 16.44
C GLY A 385 -28.13 14.07 17.96
N TRP A 386 -28.20 15.32 18.41
CA TRP A 386 -28.02 15.78 19.78
C TRP A 386 -28.75 14.91 20.83
N ARG A 387 -30.03 14.61 20.57
CA ARG A 387 -30.86 13.80 21.45
C ARG A 387 -30.32 12.38 21.63
N LYS A 388 -30.05 11.70 20.51
CA LYS A 388 -29.54 10.31 20.46
C LYS A 388 -28.14 10.20 21.05
N HIS A 389 -27.30 11.21 20.83
CA HIS A 389 -25.88 11.16 21.18
C HIS A 389 -25.58 11.70 22.58
N PHE A 390 -26.43 12.57 23.14
CA PHE A 390 -26.20 13.18 24.45
C PHE A 390 -27.40 13.05 25.40
N LEU A 391 -28.57 13.59 25.04
CA LEU A 391 -29.71 13.70 25.97
C LEU A 391 -30.23 12.34 26.48
N GLU A 392 -30.36 11.35 25.60
CA GLU A 392 -30.88 10.02 25.91
C GLU A 392 -29.78 9.01 26.30
N THR A 393 -28.66 9.52 26.80
CA THR A 393 -27.48 8.71 27.09
C THR A 393 -27.01 8.92 28.53
N GLY A 394 -26.22 7.97 29.04
CA GLY A 394 -25.59 8.08 30.37
C GLY A 394 -24.41 9.05 30.45
N ARG A 395 -24.17 9.87 29.42
CA ARG A 395 -23.06 10.83 29.40
C ARG A 395 -23.32 11.96 30.40
N ASN A 396 -22.30 12.29 31.19
CA ASN A 396 -22.34 13.33 32.21
C ASN A 396 -21.60 14.62 31.81
N TYR A 397 -20.82 14.59 30.73
CA TYR A 397 -20.20 15.77 30.15
C TYR A 397 -19.90 15.54 28.66
N LEU A 398 -19.57 16.60 27.96
CA LEU A 398 -18.96 16.57 26.63
C LEU A 398 -17.84 17.60 26.52
N THR A 399 -17.08 17.54 25.43
CA THR A 399 -16.15 18.61 25.04
C THR A 399 -16.47 19.08 23.63
N LEU A 400 -16.53 20.41 23.45
CA LEU A 400 -16.67 21.06 22.15
C LEU A 400 -15.31 21.58 21.67
N SER A 401 -14.97 21.28 20.41
CA SER A 401 -13.94 21.99 19.66
C SER A 401 -14.55 22.57 18.39
N ILE A 402 -14.08 23.76 18.02
CA ILE A 402 -14.52 24.47 16.82
C ILE A 402 -13.29 24.76 15.98
N GLY A 403 -13.35 24.41 14.71
CA GLY A 403 -12.25 24.55 13.78
C GLY A 403 -12.75 24.56 12.34
N TYR A 404 -11.90 24.10 11.42
CA TYR A 404 -12.23 23.92 10.03
C TYR A 404 -12.20 22.43 9.67
N GLU A 405 -13.04 22.05 8.72
CA GLU A 405 -12.81 20.90 7.85
C GLU A 405 -12.43 21.45 6.48
N ILE A 406 -11.30 20.99 5.92
CA ILE A 406 -10.81 21.40 4.61
C ILE A 406 -10.52 20.13 3.81
N GLU A 407 -11.14 20.01 2.65
CA GLU A 407 -11.04 18.83 1.80
C GLU A 407 -10.73 19.19 0.34
N THR A 408 -9.66 18.63 -0.20
CA THR A 408 -9.34 18.70 -1.63
C THR A 408 -9.91 17.47 -2.31
N ILE A 409 -10.72 17.67 -3.34
CA ILE A 409 -11.34 16.58 -4.11
C ILE A 409 -10.54 16.33 -5.38
N VAL A 410 -9.98 15.13 -5.48
CA VAL A 410 -9.14 14.70 -6.59
C VAL A 410 -9.82 13.54 -7.33
N PRO A 411 -10.18 13.71 -8.61
CA PRO A 411 -10.72 12.62 -9.40
C PRO A 411 -9.71 11.49 -9.57
N VAL A 412 -10.12 10.23 -9.34
CA VAL A 412 -9.25 9.07 -9.61
C VAL A 412 -8.83 9.06 -11.07
N ALA A 413 -9.68 9.52 -11.99
CA ALA A 413 -9.35 9.68 -13.41
C ALA A 413 -8.09 10.52 -13.66
N TYR A 414 -7.81 11.54 -12.83
CA TYR A 414 -6.54 12.26 -12.91
C TYR A 414 -5.39 11.43 -12.34
N LEU A 415 -5.59 10.76 -11.21
CA LEU A 415 -4.55 9.91 -10.63
C LEU A 415 -4.14 8.76 -11.56
N GLN A 416 -5.05 8.28 -12.39
CA GLN A 416 -4.77 7.30 -13.45
C GLN A 416 -3.78 7.81 -14.50
N THR A 417 -3.64 9.12 -14.69
CA THR A 417 -2.67 9.67 -15.65
C THR A 417 -1.26 9.77 -15.08
N ILE A 418 -1.09 9.67 -13.75
CA ILE A 418 0.21 9.76 -13.08
C ILE A 418 0.65 8.43 -12.46
N ASP A 419 -0.28 7.56 -12.04
CA ASP A 419 -0.01 6.24 -11.49
C ASP A 419 -0.24 5.15 -12.54
N THR A 420 0.78 4.91 -13.37
CA THR A 420 0.72 4.07 -14.57
C THR A 420 1.46 2.74 -14.44
N GLU A 421 2.43 2.65 -13.53
CA GLU A 421 3.37 1.53 -13.44
C GLU A 421 3.19 0.72 -12.15
N ILE A 422 3.05 -0.59 -12.28
CA ILE A 422 2.80 -1.48 -11.12
C ILE A 422 3.91 -1.45 -10.08
N GLY A 423 5.18 -1.37 -10.52
CA GLY A 423 6.36 -1.37 -9.67
C GLY A 423 6.79 0.00 -9.16
N ASN A 424 6.13 1.08 -9.58
CA ASN A 424 6.52 2.44 -9.25
C ASN A 424 5.38 3.18 -8.54
N LEU A 425 5.51 3.34 -7.23
CA LEU A 425 4.56 4.07 -6.39
C LEU A 425 4.91 5.56 -6.25
N GLN A 426 6.08 5.98 -6.75
CA GLN A 426 6.62 7.32 -6.51
C GLN A 426 5.69 8.43 -7.00
N PRO A 427 5.11 8.39 -8.22
CA PRO A 427 4.24 9.47 -8.69
C PRO A 427 3.01 9.71 -7.82
N LEU A 428 2.39 8.63 -7.32
CA LEU A 428 1.24 8.72 -6.42
C LEU A 428 1.67 9.18 -5.01
N SER A 429 2.83 8.71 -4.54
CA SER A 429 3.41 9.12 -3.25
C SER A 429 3.71 10.63 -3.24
N ASP A 430 4.41 11.11 -4.28
CA ASP A 430 4.75 12.53 -4.47
C ASP A 430 3.49 13.41 -4.55
N PHE A 431 2.45 12.92 -5.23
CA PHE A 431 1.17 13.63 -5.30
C PHE A 431 0.54 13.82 -3.92
N ILE A 432 0.53 12.77 -3.09
CA ILE A 432 0.00 12.83 -1.72
C ILE A 432 0.84 13.80 -0.87
N GLU A 433 2.17 13.72 -0.95
CA GLU A 433 3.07 14.66 -0.25
C GLU A 433 2.89 16.11 -0.72
N ASN A 434 2.62 16.33 -2.01
CA ASN A 434 2.38 17.67 -2.53
C ASN A 434 1.06 18.25 -2.01
N ILE A 435 -0.01 17.45 -1.84
CA ILE A 435 -1.24 17.91 -1.16
C ILE A 435 -0.95 18.27 0.29
N GLU A 436 -0.24 17.39 1.00
CA GLU A 436 0.19 17.64 2.39
C GLU A 436 0.94 18.97 2.51
N ARG A 437 1.89 19.23 1.60
CA ARG A 437 2.66 20.48 1.55
C ARG A 437 1.77 21.70 1.27
N GLN A 438 0.76 21.58 0.40
CA GLN A 438 -0.21 22.66 0.20
C GLN A 438 -0.98 22.95 1.51
N TYR A 439 -1.38 21.91 2.24
CA TYR A 439 -2.04 22.06 3.55
C TYR A 439 -1.15 22.68 4.61
N LYS A 440 0.12 22.27 4.68
CA LYS A 440 1.11 22.88 5.58
C LYS A 440 1.19 24.40 5.40
N ASN A 441 1.17 24.85 4.15
CA ASN A 441 1.29 26.24 3.78
C ASN A 441 -0.01 27.05 3.93
N LEU A 442 -1.13 26.41 4.29
CA LEU A 442 -2.38 27.14 4.53
C LEU A 442 -2.25 28.16 5.67
N PHE A 443 -1.47 27.86 6.70
CA PHE A 443 -1.35 28.69 7.92
C PHE A 443 0.07 29.21 8.20
N LEU A 444 0.95 29.19 7.19
CA LEU A 444 2.30 29.79 7.22
C LEU A 444 2.26 31.13 6.50
#